data_AF-A0AAV5XCU3-F1
#
_entry.id   AF-A0AAV5XCU3-F1
#
_cell.length_a   1.000
_cell.length_b   1.000
_cell.length_c   1.000
_cell.angle_alpha   90.00
_cell.angle_beta   90.00
_cell.angle_gamma   90.00
#
_symmetry.space_group_name_H-M   'P 1'
#
loop_
_entity.id
_entity.type
_entity.pdbx_description
1 polymer ?
#
loop_
_entity_poly.entity_id
_entity_poly.type
_entity_poly.pdbx_seq_one_letter_code
_entity_poly.pdbx_strand_id
1 'polypeptide(L)'
;MHAGVTDLGFAGTVPADVDQRVILSGVTWKQYETLLELFADDQPGVRVAYLEGELEIMSPSRKHERIKTTVGRLVELYALERDIPLTGLGSTTFREAAKERGAEPDEYYCIGAEKAVPDIAFEVCHADARLVVCE
;
A
#
# COMPACT_ATOMS: atom_id res chain seq x y z
N MET A 1 -6.60 30.25 -42.89
CA MET A 1 -6.43 28.84 -43.24
C MET A 1 -6.65 28.02 -41.99
N HIS A 2 -7.58 27.09 -42.08
CA HIS A 2 -8.04 26.19 -41.01
C HIS A 2 -6.92 25.30 -40.46
N ALA A 3 -6.97 25.04 -39.15
CA ALA A 3 -7.06 23.68 -38.63
C ALA A 3 -7.57 23.76 -37.19
N GLY A 4 -8.87 23.50 -37.00
CA GLY A 4 -9.44 23.23 -35.70
C GLY A 4 -9.04 21.82 -35.26
N VAL A 5 -8.56 21.69 -34.02
CA VAL A 5 -8.44 20.39 -33.37
C VAL A 5 -9.80 20.09 -32.76
N THR A 6 -10.51 19.14 -33.36
CA THR A 6 -11.74 18.56 -32.83
C THR A 6 -11.39 17.79 -31.57
N ASP A 7 -11.86 18.31 -30.43
CA ASP A 7 -11.98 17.59 -29.16
C ASP A 7 -12.98 16.45 -29.35
N LEU A 8 -12.46 15.25 -29.62
CA LEU A 8 -13.26 14.03 -29.59
C LEU A 8 -13.39 13.60 -28.14
N GLY A 9 -14.56 13.89 -27.58
CA GLY A 9 -14.91 13.64 -26.20
C GLY A 9 -14.62 12.21 -25.74
N PHE A 10 -13.85 12.14 -24.65
CA PHE A 10 -14.05 11.16 -23.60
C PHE A 10 -13.88 11.88 -22.27
N ALA A 11 -14.88 12.69 -21.90
CA ALA A 11 -14.97 13.30 -20.59
C ALA A 11 -15.41 12.26 -19.55
N GLY A 12 -14.57 11.23 -19.35
CA GLY A 12 -14.57 10.50 -18.10
C GLY A 12 -13.72 11.29 -17.12
N THR A 13 -14.33 12.10 -16.27
CA THR A 13 -13.62 12.66 -15.11
C THR A 13 -13.15 11.49 -14.24
N VAL A 14 -11.88 11.12 -14.33
CA VAL A 14 -11.23 10.31 -13.30
C VAL A 14 -11.42 11.08 -12.00
N PRO A 15 -11.98 10.49 -10.94
CA PRO A 15 -12.15 11.19 -9.68
C PRO A 15 -10.79 11.72 -9.23
N ALA A 16 -10.73 13.01 -8.94
CA ALA A 16 -9.52 13.65 -8.47
C ALA A 16 -9.10 13.04 -7.12
N ASP A 17 -7.90 12.47 -7.09
CA ASP A 17 -7.15 12.04 -5.90
C ASP A 17 -7.72 10.81 -5.15
N VAL A 18 -7.89 9.70 -5.87
CA VAL A 18 -8.22 8.36 -5.34
C VAL A 18 -7.14 7.36 -5.73
N ASP A 19 -6.96 6.32 -4.90
CA ASP A 19 -5.99 5.25 -5.18
C ASP A 19 -6.35 4.51 -6.48
N GLN A 20 -5.34 4.17 -7.26
CA GLN A 20 -5.52 3.29 -8.41
C GLN A 20 -5.29 1.86 -7.97
N ARG A 21 -6.24 0.97 -8.28
CA ARG A 21 -6.21 -0.43 -7.82
C ARG A 21 -6.60 -1.37 -8.95
N VAL A 22 -5.91 -2.50 -9.02
CA VAL A 22 -6.25 -3.64 -9.88
C VAL A 22 -6.24 -4.90 -9.03
N ILE A 23 -7.29 -5.71 -9.14
CA ILE A 23 -7.40 -7.00 -8.45
C ILE A 23 -7.35 -8.10 -9.51
N LEU A 24 -6.46 -9.08 -9.32
CA LEU A 24 -6.32 -10.26 -10.15
C LEU A 24 -6.62 -11.51 -9.31
N SER A 25 -7.61 -12.29 -9.74
CA SER A 25 -8.00 -13.53 -9.07
C SER A 25 -7.33 -14.75 -9.71
N GLY A 26 -7.15 -15.81 -8.92
CA GLY A 26 -6.54 -17.07 -9.38
C GLY A 26 -5.03 -16.99 -9.57
N VAL A 27 -4.37 -16.02 -8.94
CA VAL A 27 -2.91 -15.86 -8.96
C VAL A 27 -2.30 -16.83 -7.96
N THR A 28 -1.40 -17.70 -8.40
CA THR A 28 -0.68 -18.63 -7.49
C THR A 28 0.38 -17.91 -6.66
N TRP A 29 0.75 -18.45 -5.51
CA TRP A 29 1.84 -17.91 -4.67
C TRP A 29 3.13 -17.63 -5.46
N LYS A 30 3.53 -18.57 -6.33
CA LYS A 30 4.72 -18.41 -7.16
C LYS A 30 4.61 -17.25 -8.16
N GLN A 31 3.41 -17.02 -8.72
CA GLN A 31 3.18 -15.89 -9.61
C GLN A 31 3.20 -14.58 -8.82
N TYR A 32 2.66 -14.54 -7.60
CA TYR A 32 2.78 -13.42 -6.69
C TYR A 32 4.25 -13.07 -6.42
N GLU A 33 5.08 -14.05 -6.04
CA GLU A 33 6.51 -13.81 -5.77
C GLU A 33 7.23 -13.23 -6.99
N THR A 34 6.95 -13.78 -8.18
CA THR A 34 7.55 -13.30 -9.44
C THR A 34 7.14 -11.84 -9.74
N LEU A 35 5.88 -11.49 -9.50
CA LEU A 35 5.37 -10.14 -9.71
C LEU A 35 5.94 -9.17 -8.66
N LEU A 36 6.04 -9.60 -7.40
CA LEU A 36 6.60 -8.79 -6.33
C LEU A 36 8.04 -8.37 -6.63
N GLU A 37 8.88 -9.31 -7.08
CA GLU A 37 10.26 -9.03 -7.50
C GLU A 37 10.31 -8.02 -8.65
N LEU A 38 9.44 -8.18 -9.66
CA LEU A 38 9.36 -7.26 -10.79
C LEU A 38 9.00 -5.83 -10.36
N PHE A 39 8.03 -5.68 -9.45
CA PHE A 39 7.60 -4.35 -8.99
C PHE A 39 8.60 -3.69 -8.03
N ALA A 40 9.30 -4.48 -7.21
CA ALA A 40 10.28 -3.97 -6.26
C ALA A 40 11.44 -3.23 -6.95
N ASP A 41 11.91 -3.74 -8.09
CA ASP A 41 13.06 -3.17 -8.81
C ASP A 41 12.65 -2.03 -9.77
N ASP A 42 11.50 -2.16 -10.42
CA ASP A 42 11.15 -1.29 -11.57
C ASP A 42 10.14 -0.18 -11.26
N GLN A 43 9.39 -0.24 -10.15
CA GLN A 43 8.26 0.68 -9.89
C GLN A 43 8.18 1.16 -8.42
N PRO A 44 9.07 2.06 -7.97
CA PRO A 44 9.02 2.62 -6.62
C PRO A 44 7.70 3.38 -6.40
N GLY A 45 6.84 2.86 -5.53
CA GLY A 45 5.53 3.43 -5.20
C GLY A 45 4.33 2.58 -5.63
N VAL A 46 4.54 1.48 -6.37
CA VAL A 46 3.53 0.44 -6.55
C VAL A 46 3.58 -0.51 -5.35
N ARG A 47 2.42 -0.77 -4.76
CA ARG A 47 2.24 -1.72 -3.66
C ARG A 47 1.52 -2.95 -4.14
N VAL A 48 1.92 -4.09 -3.59
CA VAL A 48 1.36 -5.40 -3.95
C VAL A 48 0.91 -6.10 -2.68
N ALA A 49 -0.35 -6.48 -2.63
CA ALA A 49 -0.93 -7.32 -1.59
C ALA A 49 -1.46 -8.63 -2.18
N TYR A 50 -1.38 -9.71 -1.41
CA TYR A 50 -1.76 -11.04 -1.83
C TYR A 50 -2.48 -11.78 -0.70
N LEU A 51 -3.61 -12.38 -1.03
CA LEU A 51 -4.43 -13.18 -0.13
C LEU A 51 -5.04 -14.34 -0.89
N GLU A 52 -4.53 -15.55 -0.66
CA GLU A 52 -5.20 -16.81 -0.99
C GLU A 52 -5.73 -16.85 -2.43
N GLY A 53 -4.92 -16.41 -3.39
CA GLY A 53 -5.28 -16.38 -4.81
C GLY A 53 -5.68 -15.01 -5.37
N GLU A 54 -5.95 -14.02 -4.52
CA GLU A 54 -6.25 -12.64 -4.91
C GLU A 54 -4.99 -11.77 -4.78
N LEU A 55 -4.60 -11.13 -5.89
CA LEU A 55 -3.51 -10.16 -5.94
C LEU A 55 -4.09 -8.77 -6.13
N GLU A 56 -3.83 -7.86 -5.20
CA GLU A 56 -4.10 -6.42 -5.38
C GLU A 56 -2.79 -5.71 -5.74
N ILE A 57 -2.84 -4.94 -6.82
CA ILE A 57 -1.79 -3.99 -7.21
C ILE A 57 -2.37 -2.60 -7.01
N MET A 58 -1.73 -1.79 -6.17
CA MET A 58 -2.16 -0.44 -5.84
C MET A 58 -1.08 0.59 -6.16
N SER A 59 -1.51 1.73 -6.70
CA SER A 59 -0.74 2.97 -6.69
C SER A 59 -1.44 3.97 -5.77
N PRO A 60 -0.88 4.27 -4.58
CA PRO A 60 -1.48 5.20 -3.64
C PRO A 60 -1.64 6.60 -4.23
N SER A 61 -2.75 7.25 -3.88
CA SER A 61 -3.01 8.64 -4.25
C SER A 61 -2.21 9.64 -3.40
N ARG A 62 -2.16 10.90 -3.83
CA ARG A 62 -1.54 11.96 -3.01
C ARG A 62 -2.30 12.17 -1.72
N LYS A 63 -3.62 12.07 -1.76
CA LYS A 63 -4.48 12.11 -0.57
C LYS A 63 -4.14 10.99 0.40
N HIS A 64 -4.00 9.76 -0.10
CA HIS A 64 -3.62 8.60 0.70
C HIS A 64 -2.28 8.85 1.39
N GLU A 65 -1.24 9.21 0.62
CA GLU A 65 0.10 9.48 1.17
C GLU A 65 0.09 10.63 2.20
N ARG A 66 -0.73 11.66 2.00
CA ARG A 66 -0.88 12.75 2.98
C ARG A 66 -1.55 12.27 4.27
N ILE A 67 -2.59 11.45 4.18
CA ILE A 67 -3.28 10.90 5.35
C ILE A 67 -2.32 9.98 6.11
N LYS A 68 -1.68 9.04 5.41
CA LYS A 68 -0.65 8.15 5.95
C LYS A 68 0.41 8.91 6.72
N THR A 69 1.03 9.91 6.07
CA THR A 69 2.06 10.77 6.70
C THR A 69 1.53 11.48 7.94
N THR A 70 0.28 11.95 7.92
CA THR A 70 -0.31 12.66 9.06
C THR A 70 -0.52 11.71 10.23
N VAL A 71 -1.02 10.49 9.98
CA VAL A 71 -1.22 9.48 11.02
C VAL A 71 0.12 9.03 11.61
N GLY A 72 1.12 8.72 10.77
CA GLY A 72 2.45 8.34 11.23
C GLY A 72 3.08 9.38 12.15
N ARG A 73 3.01 10.67 11.76
CA ARG A 73 3.47 11.78 12.61
C ARG A 73 2.78 11.85 13.96
N LEU A 74 1.49 11.56 14.04
CA LEU A 74 0.76 11.55 15.31
C LEU A 74 1.20 10.40 16.22
N VAL A 75 1.41 9.21 15.64
CA VAL A 75 1.93 8.04 16.37
C VAL A 75 3.33 8.32 16.92
N GLU A 76 4.22 8.83 16.09
CA GLU A 76 5.60 9.17 16.46
C GLU A 76 5.65 10.27 17.52
N LEU A 77 4.86 11.34 17.36
CA LEU A 77 4.81 12.43 18.33
C LEU A 77 4.26 11.97 19.67
N TYR A 78 3.22 11.13 19.67
CA TYR A 78 2.67 10.56 20.90
C TYR A 78 3.71 9.68 21.61
N ALA A 79 4.44 8.84 20.88
CA ALA A 79 5.45 7.99 21.46
C ALA A 79 6.62 8.78 22.05
N LEU A 80 7.05 9.83 21.35
CA LEU A 80 8.05 10.77 21.84
C LEU A 80 7.62 11.43 23.17
N GLU A 81 6.39 11.96 23.23
CA GLU A 81 5.85 12.60 24.45
C GLU A 81 5.71 11.62 25.63
N ARG A 82 5.58 10.32 25.35
CA ARG A 82 5.41 9.27 26.35
C ARG A 82 6.70 8.49 26.67
N ASP A 83 7.84 8.91 26.14
CA ASP A 83 9.12 8.20 26.24
C ASP A 83 9.01 6.71 25.82
N ILE A 84 8.17 6.41 24.81
CA ILE A 84 8.04 5.06 24.25
C ILE A 84 9.10 4.92 23.14
N PRO A 85 10.06 3.99 23.27
CA PRO A 85 11.06 3.79 22.23
C PRO A 85 10.40 3.15 21.02
N LEU A 86 10.25 3.92 19.95
CA LEU A 86 9.49 3.51 18.78
C LEU A 86 10.43 3.45 17.57
N THR A 87 10.56 2.27 16.98
CA THR A 87 11.39 2.00 15.81
C THR A 87 10.49 1.86 14.60
N GLY A 88 10.51 2.86 13.73
CA GLY A 88 9.88 2.81 12.41
C GLY A 88 10.84 2.27 11.36
N LEU A 89 10.33 1.42 10.49
CA LEU A 89 11.05 0.87 9.35
C LEU A 89 10.13 1.01 8.13
N GLY A 90 10.71 1.40 6.99
CA GLY A 90 9.96 1.74 5.78
C GLY A 90 9.38 0.53 5.05
N SER A 91 9.20 0.64 3.73
CA SER A 91 8.60 -0.37 2.85
C SER A 91 9.12 -1.80 3.07
N THR A 92 8.37 -2.58 3.84
CA THR A 92 8.64 -3.99 4.11
C THR A 92 7.38 -4.80 3.85
N THR A 93 7.48 -5.73 2.91
CA THR A 93 6.41 -6.67 2.63
C THR A 93 6.52 -7.86 3.60
N PHE A 94 5.53 -7.99 4.48
CA PHE A 94 5.38 -9.16 5.35
C PHE A 94 4.76 -10.30 4.55
N ARG A 95 5.30 -11.52 4.70
CA ARG A 95 4.92 -12.68 3.88
C ARG A 95 4.80 -13.93 4.74
N GLU A 96 3.73 -14.69 4.51
CA GLU A 96 3.49 -15.98 5.13
C GLU A 96 3.04 -16.98 4.06
N ALA A 97 4.02 -17.58 3.37
CA ALA A 97 3.78 -18.53 2.28
C ALA A 97 2.88 -19.70 2.67
N ALA A 98 3.00 -20.18 3.91
CA ALA A 98 2.17 -21.28 4.44
C ALA A 98 0.68 -20.94 4.51
N LYS A 99 0.33 -19.65 4.58
CA LYS A 99 -1.05 -19.16 4.55
C LYS A 99 -1.41 -18.48 3.22
N GLU A 100 -0.50 -18.48 2.25
CA GLU A 100 -0.68 -17.77 0.98
C GLU A 100 -1.02 -16.29 1.16
N ARG A 101 -0.27 -15.59 2.02
CA ARG A 101 -0.49 -14.17 2.33
C ARG A 101 0.76 -13.33 2.20
N GLY A 102 0.61 -12.11 1.71
CA GLY A 102 1.68 -11.11 1.77
C GLY A 102 1.17 -9.69 1.58
N ALA A 103 1.63 -8.76 2.39
CA ALA A 103 1.22 -7.36 2.32
C ALA A 103 2.30 -6.43 2.86
N GLU A 104 2.36 -5.23 2.31
CA GLU A 104 3.14 -4.11 2.83
C GLU A 104 2.17 -3.12 3.49
N PRO A 105 2.23 -2.93 4.82
CA PRO A 105 1.47 -1.89 5.50
C PRO A 105 1.87 -0.50 5.00
N ASP A 106 0.93 0.43 5.04
CA ASP A 106 1.21 1.86 4.87
C ASP A 106 2.34 2.37 5.78
N GLU A 107 2.24 2.05 7.06
CA GLU A 107 3.26 2.30 8.07
C GLU A 107 3.19 1.21 9.13
N TYR A 108 4.34 0.93 9.73
CA TYR A 108 4.42 0.05 10.88
C TYR A 108 5.56 0.46 11.82
N TYR A 109 5.45 0.02 13.07
CA TYR A 109 6.37 0.36 14.13
C TYR A 109 6.55 -0.79 15.12
N CYS A 110 7.78 -0.92 15.61
CA CYS A 110 8.12 -1.79 16.74
C CYS A 110 8.38 -0.95 17.99
N ILE A 111 7.87 -1.38 19.14
CA ILE A 111 8.22 -0.85 20.45
C ILE A 111 9.53 -1.52 20.90
N GLY A 112 10.55 -0.71 21.11
CA GLY A 112 11.92 -1.12 21.40
C GLY A 112 12.68 -1.44 20.12
N ALA A 113 13.34 -2.60 20.08
CA ALA A 113 14.09 -3.05 18.93
C ALA A 113 13.17 -3.56 17.79
N GLU A 114 13.74 -3.66 16.59
CA GLU A 114 13.11 -4.31 15.44
C GLU A 114 12.67 -5.75 15.74
N LYS A 115 11.51 -6.14 15.20
CA LYS A 115 10.88 -7.44 15.39
C LYS A 115 10.42 -7.97 14.03
N ALA A 116 10.28 -9.30 13.94
CA ALA A 116 9.72 -9.95 12.76
C ALA A 116 8.25 -9.59 12.51
N VAL A 117 7.50 -9.27 13.57
CA VAL A 117 6.12 -8.79 13.52
C VAL A 117 6.06 -7.46 14.27
N PRO A 118 5.55 -6.39 13.65
CA PRO A 118 5.47 -5.09 14.29
C PRO A 118 4.41 -5.05 15.39
N ASP A 119 4.60 -4.19 16.39
CA ASP A 119 3.60 -3.99 17.45
C ASP A 119 2.44 -3.10 16.97
N ILE A 120 2.71 -2.25 15.99
CA ILE A 120 1.73 -1.35 15.37
C ILE A 120 1.90 -1.44 13.86
N ALA A 121 0.84 -1.71 13.13
CA ALA A 121 0.76 -1.54 11.69
C ALA A 121 -0.60 -0.92 11.38
N PHE A 122 -0.66 0.02 10.44
CA PHE A 122 -1.92 0.58 10.00
C PHE A 122 -1.97 0.68 8.48
N GLU A 123 -3.21 0.74 7.98
CA GLU A 123 -3.53 0.89 6.57
C GLU A 123 -4.55 2.04 6.42
N VAL A 124 -4.33 2.89 5.41
CA VAL A 124 -5.22 3.98 5.03
C VAL A 124 -6.17 3.46 3.97
N CYS A 125 -7.34 3.00 4.42
CA CYS A 125 -8.37 2.52 3.52
C CYS A 125 -9.36 3.65 3.14
N HIS A 126 -9.77 3.65 1.87
CA HIS A 126 -10.99 4.33 1.45
C HIS A 126 -12.17 3.35 1.49
N ALA A 127 -13.41 3.87 1.60
CA ALA A 127 -14.61 3.06 1.86
C ALA A 127 -14.88 1.92 0.85
N ASP A 128 -14.24 1.97 -0.32
CA ASP A 128 -14.38 0.99 -1.40
C ASP A 128 -13.20 -0.02 -1.48
N ALA A 129 -12.22 0.06 -0.56
CA ALA A 129 -11.08 -0.85 -0.50
C ALA A 129 -11.54 -2.27 -0.11
N ARG A 130 -11.18 -3.28 -0.93
CA ARG A 130 -11.67 -4.65 -0.78
C ARG A 130 -10.63 -5.69 -0.39
N LEU A 131 -9.41 -5.26 -0.07
CA LEU A 131 -8.43 -6.12 0.57
C LEU A 131 -7.67 -5.34 1.64
N VAL A 132 -7.74 -5.85 2.87
CA VAL A 132 -6.93 -5.42 4.01
C VAL A 132 -6.51 -6.71 4.69
N VAL A 133 -5.22 -7.03 4.69
CA VAL A 133 -4.72 -8.17 5.46
C VAL A 133 -3.51 -7.73 6.25
N CYS A 134 -3.73 -7.61 7.55
CA CYS A 134 -2.72 -7.79 8.58
C CYS A 134 -3.28 -8.89 9.50
N GLU A 135 -2.59 -10.01 9.61
CA GLU A 135 -2.71 -10.96 10.74
C GLU A 135 -1.33 -11.24 11.31
#